data_AF-A0A2V8AJU9-F1
#
_entry.id   AF-A0A2V8AJU9-F1
#
_cell.length_a   1.000
_cell.length_b   1.000
_cell.length_c   1.000
_cell.angle_alpha   90.00
_cell.angle_beta   90.00
_cell.angle_gamma   90.00
#
_symmetry.space_group_name_H-M   'P 1'
#
loop_
_entity.id
_entity.type
_entity.pdbx_description
1 polymer ?
#
loop_
_entity_poly.entity_id
_entity_poly.type
_entity_poly.pdbx_seq_one_letter_code
_entity_poly.pdbx_strand_id
1 'polypeptide(L)'
;MSGGFVATFVRSARIIALSLALVMIPRLALAQSPWERAANNLALTFTGPLARSLALVAIVIGGLMFMFGEAGAKRQISGIVFGGGLALFAAQFLLWLF
;
A
#
# COMPACT_ATOMS: atom_id res chain seq x y z
N MET A 1 51.00 5.61 -30.16
CA MET A 1 49.71 4.86 -30.19
C MET A 1 49.07 4.72 -28.80
N SER A 2 49.31 5.63 -27.84
CA SER A 2 48.85 5.48 -26.44
C SER A 2 47.60 6.29 -26.06
N GLY A 3 47.16 7.26 -26.88
CA GLY A 3 46.08 8.18 -26.51
C GLY A 3 44.66 7.61 -26.58
N GLY A 4 44.43 6.58 -27.41
CA GLY A 4 43.09 6.00 -27.61
C GLY A 4 42.61 5.11 -26.46
N PHE A 5 43.52 4.41 -25.78
CA PHE A 5 43.18 3.52 -24.67
C PHE A 5 42.70 4.30 -23.43
N VAL A 6 43.36 5.43 -23.13
CA VAL A 6 42.98 6.32 -22.03
C VAL A 6 41.61 6.97 -22.28
N ALA A 7 41.33 7.39 -23.51
CA ALA A 7 40.05 8.02 -23.86
C ALA A 7 38.87 7.04 -23.72
N THR A 8 39.01 5.78 -24.12
CA THR A 8 37.97 4.76 -23.97
C THR A 8 37.74 4.38 -22.51
N PHE A 9 38.80 4.29 -21.70
CA PHE A 9 38.70 4.01 -20.27
C PHE A 9 37.99 5.13 -19.51
N VAL A 10 38.31 6.40 -19.80
CA VAL A 10 37.66 7.58 -19.22
C VAL A 10 36.18 7.66 -19.62
N ARG A 11 35.85 7.28 -20.87
CA ARG A 11 34.46 7.27 -21.36
C ARG A 11 33.62 6.19 -20.66
N SER A 12 34.16 4.98 -20.50
CA SER A 12 33.49 3.89 -19.77
C SER A 12 33.31 4.22 -18.29
N ALA A 13 34.32 4.81 -17.63
CA ALA A 13 34.21 5.25 -16.24
C ALA A 13 33.13 6.32 -16.04
N ARG A 14 32.97 7.26 -17.00
CA ARG A 14 31.88 8.25 -16.98
C ARG A 14 30.50 7.62 -17.14
N ILE A 15 30.35 6.63 -18.02
CA ILE A 15 29.07 5.92 -18.21
C ILE A 15 28.68 5.17 -16.93
N ILE A 16 29.64 4.51 -16.28
CA ILE A 16 29.42 3.81 -15.01
C ILE A 16 29.04 4.81 -13.91
N ALA A 17 29.75 5.94 -13.78
CA ALA A 17 29.44 6.98 -12.81
C ALA A 17 28.04 7.60 -13.04
N LEU A 18 27.65 7.83 -14.29
CA LEU A 18 26.32 8.33 -14.64
C LEU A 18 25.22 7.31 -14.33
N SER A 19 25.45 6.02 -14.61
CA SER A 19 24.49 4.96 -14.28
C SER A 19 24.32 4.79 -12.77
N LEU A 20 25.41 4.89 -12.00
CA LEU A 20 25.38 4.81 -10.54
C LEU A 20 24.69 6.04 -9.93
N ALA A 21 24.94 7.24 -10.50
CA ALA A 21 24.22 8.44 -10.10
C ALA A 21 22.72 8.32 -10.38
N LEU A 22 22.32 7.83 -11.55
CA LEU A 22 20.91 7.63 -11.91
C LEU A 22 20.19 6.66 -10.97
N VAL A 23 20.87 5.64 -10.46
CA VAL A 23 20.32 4.68 -9.48
C VAL A 23 20.30 5.24 -8.05
N MET A 24 21.26 6.09 -7.68
CA MET A 24 21.37 6.63 -6.32
C MET A 24 20.52 7.88 -6.06
N ILE A 25 20.28 8.71 -7.08
CA ILE A 25 19.41 9.91 -7.00
C ILE A 25 18.00 9.57 -6.46
N PRO A 26 17.27 8.57 -7.01
CA PRO A 26 15.93 8.25 -6.50
C PRO A 26 15.95 7.69 -5.07
N ARG A 27 17.03 7.02 -4.62
CA ARG A 27 17.15 6.52 -3.24
C ARG A 27 17.25 7.64 -2.21
N LEU A 28 17.94 8.73 -2.54
CA LEU A 28 18.03 9.91 -1.69
C LEU A 28 16.72 10.73 -1.71
N ALA A 29 16.02 10.77 -2.85
CA ALA A 29 14.67 11.34 -2.93
C ALA A 29 13.61 10.48 -2.21
N LEU A 30 13.83 9.16 -2.11
CA LEU A 30 13.07 8.20 -1.28
C LEU A 30 13.56 8.12 0.17
N ALA A 31 14.33 9.09 0.65
CA ALA A 31 14.53 9.30 2.09
C ALA A 31 13.23 9.83 2.74
N GLN A 32 12.16 9.07 2.55
CA GLN A 32 10.88 9.22 3.23
C GLN A 32 11.15 9.15 4.73
N SER A 33 10.57 10.09 5.46
CA SER A 33 10.67 10.07 6.92
C SER A 33 10.15 8.73 7.44
N PRO A 34 10.67 8.19 8.56
CA PRO A 34 10.18 6.93 9.13
C PRO A 34 8.66 6.92 9.33
N TRP A 35 8.08 8.09 9.62
CA TRP A 35 6.64 8.31 9.79
C TRP A 35 5.86 8.25 8.47
N GLU A 36 6.39 8.85 7.41
CA GLU A 36 5.76 8.82 6.09
C GLU A 36 5.83 7.42 5.48
N ARG A 37 6.95 6.72 5.69
CA ARG A 37 7.08 5.31 5.32
C ARG A 37 6.11 4.42 6.11
N ALA A 38 5.93 4.68 7.41
CA ALA A 38 4.94 3.98 8.22
C ALA A 38 3.50 4.28 7.78
N ALA A 39 3.18 5.54 7.48
CA ALA A 39 1.87 5.94 6.98
C ALA A 39 1.54 5.27 5.63
N ASN A 40 2.50 5.22 4.69
CA ASN A 40 2.36 4.51 3.43
C ASN A 40 2.15 3.01 3.61
N ASN A 41 2.90 2.38 4.52
CA ASN A 41 2.68 0.97 4.86
C ASN A 41 1.29 0.72 5.46
N LEU A 42 0.79 1.63 6.29
CA LEU A 42 -0.56 1.56 6.85
C LEU A 42 -1.61 1.65 5.73
N ALA A 43 -1.46 2.63 4.83
CA ALA A 43 -2.33 2.81 3.68
C ALA A 43 -2.37 1.57 2.78
N LEU A 44 -1.21 0.97 2.49
CA LEU A 44 -1.12 -0.29 1.74
C LEU A 44 -1.80 -1.46 2.47
N THR A 45 -1.71 -1.49 3.80
CA THR A 45 -2.36 -2.53 4.61
C THR A 45 -3.89 -2.42 4.57
N PHE A 46 -4.41 -1.19 4.64
CA PHE A 46 -5.85 -0.92 4.59
C PHE A 46 -6.46 -0.93 3.18
N THR A 47 -5.64 -0.93 2.14
CA THR A 47 -6.09 -1.05 0.74
C THR A 47 -5.78 -2.41 0.12
N GLY A 48 -4.92 -3.21 0.75
CA GLY A 48 -4.47 -4.50 0.24
C GLY A 48 -5.38 -5.70 0.55
N PRO A 49 -4.86 -6.94 0.44
CA PRO A 49 -5.59 -8.18 0.73
C PRO A 49 -6.16 -8.24 2.15
N LEU A 50 -5.46 -7.63 3.11
CA LEU A 50 -5.89 -7.54 4.51
C LEU A 50 -7.25 -6.83 4.66
N ALA A 51 -7.47 -5.75 3.91
CA ALA A 51 -8.74 -5.04 3.89
C ALA A 51 -9.90 -5.93 3.44
N ARG A 52 -9.67 -6.79 2.44
CA ARG A 52 -10.67 -7.74 1.92
C ARG A 52 -11.05 -8.76 2.98
N SER A 53 -10.05 -9.31 3.70
CA SER A 53 -10.30 -10.25 4.79
C SER A 53 -11.08 -9.61 5.95
N LEU A 54 -10.74 -8.36 6.32
CA LEU A 54 -11.45 -7.64 7.39
C LEU A 54 -12.90 -7.32 7.00
N ALA A 55 -13.13 -6.87 5.77
CA ALA A 55 -14.48 -6.63 5.25
C ALA A 55 -15.32 -7.91 5.26
N LEU A 56 -14.76 -9.03 4.79
CA LEU A 56 -15.45 -10.33 4.78
C LEU A 56 -15.86 -10.75 6.20
N VAL A 57 -14.92 -10.70 7.15
CA VAL A 57 -15.18 -11.07 8.56
C VAL A 57 -16.24 -10.15 9.17
N ALA A 58 -16.17 -8.84 8.92
CA ALA A 58 -17.15 -7.88 9.41
C ALA A 58 -18.56 -8.13 8.85
N ILE A 59 -18.69 -8.46 7.56
CA ILE A 59 -19.96 -8.81 6.93
C ILE A 59 -20.56 -10.06 7.55
N VAL A 60 -19.74 -11.11 7.77
CA VAL A 60 -20.19 -12.37 8.38
C VAL A 60 -20.64 -12.15 9.82
N ILE A 61 -19.83 -11.50 10.65
CA ILE A 61 -20.16 -11.23 12.07
C ILE A 61 -21.36 -10.29 12.17
N GLY A 62 -21.39 -9.24 11.35
CA GLY A 62 -22.51 -8.30 11.27
C GLY A 62 -23.82 -9.02 10.92
N GLY A 63 -23.82 -9.89 9.91
CA GLY A 63 -24.98 -10.68 9.52
C GLY A 63 -25.44 -11.66 10.61
N LEU A 64 -24.52 -12.37 11.26
CA LEU A 64 -24.83 -13.28 12.35
C LEU A 64 -25.42 -12.55 13.57
N MET A 65 -24.83 -11.41 13.95
CA MET A 65 -25.36 -10.57 15.03
C MET A 65 -26.69 -9.92 14.65
N PHE A 66 -26.99 -9.72 13.36
CA PHE A 66 -28.30 -9.23 12.92
C PHE A 66 -29.36 -10.32 13.09
N MET A 67 -29.02 -11.57 12.73
CA MET A 67 -29.93 -12.71 12.80
C MET A 67 -30.23 -13.12 14.25
N PHE A 68 -29.24 -13.07 15.14
CA PHE A 68 -29.37 -13.47 16.54
C PHE A 68 -29.44 -12.30 17.53
N GLY A 69 -29.43 -11.07 17.03
CA GLY A 69 -29.47 -9.86 17.84
C GLY A 69 -30.88 -9.61 18.35
N GLU A 70 -31.16 -10.03 19.59
CA GLU A 70 -32.35 -9.60 20.31
C GLU A 70 -32.48 -8.06 20.25
N ALA A 71 -33.71 -7.57 20.10
CA ALA A 71 -34.00 -6.16 19.85
C ALA A 71 -33.35 -5.27 20.92
N GLY A 72 -32.36 -4.47 20.50
CA GLY A 72 -31.57 -3.61 21.39
C GLY A 72 -30.17 -3.32 20.84
N ALA A 73 -29.24 -3.00 21.74
CA ALA A 73 -27.88 -2.55 21.39
C ALA A 73 -27.12 -3.53 20.47
N LYS A 74 -27.35 -4.85 20.60
CA LYS A 74 -26.67 -5.89 19.78
C LYS A 74 -27.01 -5.77 18.28
N ARG A 75 -28.27 -5.47 17.95
CA ARG A 75 -28.71 -5.25 16.56
C ARG A 75 -28.17 -3.95 15.98
N GLN A 76 -27.98 -2.93 16.81
CA GLN A 76 -27.41 -1.65 16.40
C GLN A 76 -25.90 -1.76 16.14
N ILE A 77 -25.17 -2.46 17.00
CA ILE A 77 -23.73 -2.77 16.83
C ILE A 77 -23.51 -3.61 15.56
N SER A 78 -24.39 -4.59 15.31
CA SER A 78 -24.38 -5.37 14.06
C SER A 78 -24.41 -4.48 12.82
N GLY A 79 -25.30 -3.47 12.79
CA GLY A 79 -25.39 -2.53 11.67
C GLY A 79 -24.11 -1.71 11.48
N ILE A 80 -23.46 -1.29 12.57
CA ILE A 80 -22.19 -0.55 12.51
C ILE A 80 -21.07 -1.45 11.98
N VAL A 81 -20.97 -2.69 12.45
CA VAL A 81 -19.95 -3.65 11.99
C VAL A 81 -20.18 -4.02 10.53
N PHE A 82 -21.43 -4.27 10.14
CA PHE A 82 -21.81 -4.60 8.76
C PHE A 82 -21.55 -3.42 7.81
N GLY A 83 -22.02 -2.22 8.16
CA GLY A 83 -21.80 -1.00 7.39
C GLY A 83 -20.33 -0.60 7.31
N GLY A 84 -19.59 -0.73 8.41
CA GLY A 84 -18.14 -0.50 8.44
C GLY A 84 -17.37 -1.47 7.54
N GLY A 85 -17.75 -2.76 7.55
CA GLY A 85 -17.20 -3.76 6.63
C GLY A 85 -17.42 -3.42 5.16
N LEU A 86 -18.63 -2.97 4.80
CA LEU A 86 -18.97 -2.53 3.45
C LEU A 86 -18.22 -1.25 3.03
N ALA A 87 -18.03 -0.30 3.94
CA ALA A 87 -17.27 0.92 3.67
C ALA A 87 -15.79 0.62 3.36
N LEU A 88 -15.16 -0.28 4.13
CA LEU A 88 -13.80 -0.75 3.85
C LEU A 88 -13.72 -1.50 2.51
N PHE A 89 -14.75 -2.28 2.18
CA PHE A 89 -14.83 -2.96 0.89
C PHE A 89 -14.96 -1.99 -0.29
N ALA A 90 -15.65 -0.85 -0.13
CA ALA A 90 -15.84 0.14 -1.19
C ALA A 90 -14.51 0.74 -1.70
N ALA A 91 -13.54 0.97 -0.81
CA ALA A 91 -12.22 1.44 -1.22
C ALA A 91 -11.53 0.43 -2.17
N GLN A 92 -11.71 -0.86 -1.91
CA GLN A 92 -11.20 -1.92 -2.77
C GLN A 92 -11.97 -2.00 -4.10
N PHE A 93 -13.28 -1.80 -4.08
CA PHE A 93 -14.09 -1.77 -5.30
C PHE A 93 -13.65 -0.65 -6.24
N LEU A 94 -13.33 0.53 -5.71
CA LEU A 94 -12.79 1.64 -6.50
C LEU A 94 -11.41 1.31 -7.09
N LEU A 95 -10.51 0.71 -6.31
CA LEU A 95 -9.19 0.26 -6.81
C LEU A 95 -9.26 -0.82 -7.89
N TRP A 96 -10.36 -1.58 -7.95
CA TRP A 96 -10.57 -2.55 -9.03
C TRP A 96 -11.16 -1.89 -10.28
N LEU A 97 -11.94 -0.82 -10.13
CA LEU A 97 -12.65 -0.14 -11.21
C LEU A 97 -11.75 0.76 -12.07
N PHE A 98 -10.69 1.33 -11.47
CA PHE A 98 -9.75 2.27 -12.09
C PHE A 98 -8.34 1.69 -12.14
#